data_AF-D2JDV7-F1
#
_entry.id   AF-D2JDV7-F1
#
_cell.length_a   1.000
_cell.length_b   1.000
_cell.length_c   1.000
_cell.angle_alpha   90.00
_cell.angle_beta   90.00
_cell.angle_gamma   90.00
#
_symmetry.space_group_name_H-M   'P 1'
#
loop_
_entity.id
_entity.type
_entity.pdbx_description
1 polymer ?
#
loop_
_entity_poly.entity_id
_entity_poly.type
_entity_poly.pdbx_seq_one_letter_code
_entity_poly.pdbx_strand_id
1 'polypeptide(L)'
;MNNILVQAPRLLNKHKKCKRFITSCQTKIRKEVFIMSIKLYNINEEYREKFYQIPKVFFTNPKYIKLSNDAKMAWGILRDRLDLSIKNGWVDSKTGNIYFYYKNENLQNILNCKKDKVIKIKKELN
;
A
#
# COMPACT_ATOMS: atom_id res chain seq x y z
N MET A 1 22.80 -12.27 33.99
CA MET A 1 23.97 -12.49 33.12
C MET A 1 23.60 -12.03 31.71
N ASN A 2 24.17 -11.05 31.01
CA ASN A 2 25.24 -10.05 31.17
C ASN A 2 24.80 -8.91 30.22
N ASN A 3 24.47 -7.70 30.65
CA ASN A 3 25.37 -6.57 30.88
C ASN A 3 26.65 -6.55 30.03
N ILE A 4 26.64 -5.76 28.95
CA ILE A 4 27.81 -4.97 28.52
C ILE A 4 27.30 -3.58 28.09
N LEU A 5 27.49 -2.62 29.00
CA LEU A 5 27.66 -1.21 28.68
C LEU A 5 29.09 -1.03 28.17
N VAL A 6 29.28 -0.33 27.05
CA VAL A 6 30.48 0.50 26.85
C VAL A 6 30.02 1.86 26.31
N GLN A 7 30.40 2.90 27.05
CA GLN A 7 30.08 4.31 26.84
C GLN A 7 30.69 4.86 25.54
N ALA A 8 30.01 5.80 24.90
CA ALA A 8 30.61 6.74 23.93
C ALA A 8 30.61 8.17 24.51
N PRO A 9 31.76 8.87 24.52
CA PRO A 9 31.93 10.12 25.26
C PRO A 9 31.38 11.36 24.56
N ARG A 10 30.99 12.33 25.40
CA ARG A 10 30.68 13.73 25.05
C ARG A 10 31.83 14.38 24.27
N LEU A 11 31.59 14.81 23.05
CA LEU A 11 32.33 15.90 22.40
C LEU A 11 31.34 16.92 21.83
N LEU A 12 30.77 17.70 22.74
CA LEU A 12 30.06 18.94 22.45
C LEU A 12 31.10 20.06 22.20
N ASN A 13 30.85 20.90 21.19
CA ASN A 13 31.39 22.27 21.03
C ASN A 13 32.78 22.47 20.39
N LYS A 14 32.94 22.22 19.08
CA LYS A 14 33.94 22.97 18.25
C LYS A 14 33.46 23.50 16.88
N HIS A 15 32.23 23.23 16.42
CA HIS A 15 31.74 23.69 15.10
C HIS A 15 30.71 24.83 15.11
N LYS A 16 30.80 25.79 16.05
CA LYS A 16 29.88 26.96 16.06
C LYS A 16 30.34 28.14 15.19
N LYS A 17 31.58 28.15 14.68
CA LYS A 17 32.14 29.29 13.91
C LYS A 17 31.96 29.20 12.38
N CYS A 18 31.78 28.02 11.79
CA CYS A 18 31.59 27.87 10.33
C CYS A 18 30.13 28.00 9.83
N LYS A 19 29.14 28.20 10.70
CA LYS A 19 27.73 28.29 10.28
C LYS A 19 27.29 29.66 9.74
N ARG A 20 28.06 30.73 9.98
CA ARG A 20 27.67 32.10 9.58
C ARG A 20 28.04 32.48 8.14
N PHE A 21 28.88 31.71 7.46
CA PHE A 21 29.35 32.05 6.11
C PHE A 21 28.51 31.41 5.00
N ILE A 22 27.83 30.30 5.26
CA ILE A 22 26.97 29.61 4.27
C ILE A 22 25.64 30.36 4.06
N THR A 23 25.20 31.13 5.07
CA THR A 23 23.89 31.80 5.06
C THR A 23 23.82 33.04 4.15
N SER A 24 24.93 33.61 3.69
CA SER A 24 24.91 34.79 2.81
C SER A 24 24.80 34.45 1.32
N CYS A 25 25.18 33.23 0.90
CA CYS A 25 25.07 32.81 -0.50
C CYS A 25 23.68 32.24 -0.85
N GLN A 26 22.92 31.75 0.12
CA GLN A 26 21.61 31.12 -0.11
C GLN A 26 20.48 32.10 -0.44
N THR A 27 20.65 33.40 -0.17
CA THR A 27 19.60 34.42 -0.35
C THR A 27 19.46 34.92 -1.78
N LYS A 28 20.39 34.61 -2.70
CA LYS A 28 20.36 35.11 -4.08
C LYS A 28 19.73 34.16 -5.12
N ILE A 29 19.48 32.90 -4.76
CA ILE A 29 18.90 31.88 -5.67
C ILE A 29 17.36 31.79 -5.55
N ARG A 30 16.75 32.54 -4.62
CA ARG A 30 15.31 32.41 -4.29
C ARG A 30 14.32 33.10 -5.25
N LYS A 31 14.76 33.72 -6.35
CA LYS A 31 13.84 34.53 -7.20
C LYS A 31 13.23 33.83 -8.41
N GLU A 32 13.54 32.56 -8.69
CA GLU A 32 12.99 31.86 -9.88
C GLU A 32 12.35 30.48 -9.61
N VAL A 33 11.94 30.18 -8.37
CA VAL A 33 11.28 28.90 -8.09
C VAL A 33 9.89 29.18 -7.54
N PHE A 34 8.88 28.85 -8.34
CA PHE A 34 7.50 28.73 -7.89
C PHE A 34 7.44 27.55 -6.91
N ILE A 35 7.60 27.84 -5.62
CA ILE A 35 7.50 26.85 -4.54
C ILE A 35 6.00 26.59 -4.36
N MET A 36 5.46 25.62 -5.10
CA MET A 36 4.23 24.96 -4.70
C MET A 36 4.45 24.46 -3.28
N SER A 37 3.59 24.82 -2.32
CA SER A 37 3.69 24.39 -0.92
C SER A 37 3.78 22.87 -0.83
N ILE A 38 4.98 22.31 -0.83
CA ILE A 38 5.21 20.87 -0.86
C ILE A 38 4.75 20.35 0.49
N LYS A 39 3.55 19.76 0.56
CA LYS A 39 3.23 18.82 1.62
C LYS A 39 4.24 17.69 1.50
N LEU A 40 5.14 17.61 2.46
CA LEU A 40 6.10 16.52 2.58
C LEU A 40 5.28 15.26 2.90
N TYR A 41 5.25 14.30 1.98
CA TYR A 41 4.53 13.04 2.15
C TYR A 41 5.05 12.32 3.40
N ASN A 42 4.19 12.11 4.40
CA ASN A 42 4.52 11.28 5.55
C ASN A 42 4.21 9.82 5.23
N ILE A 43 5.11 8.90 5.59
CA ILE A 43 4.90 7.44 5.40
C ILE A 43 3.58 7.00 6.05
N ASN A 44 3.21 7.59 7.19
CA ASN A 44 1.95 7.29 7.88
C ASN A 44 0.72 7.84 7.13
N GLU A 45 0.85 8.91 6.35
CA GLU A 45 -0.23 9.43 5.49
C GLU A 45 -0.47 8.50 4.31
N GLU A 46 0.60 8.06 3.66
CA GLU A 46 0.56 7.09 2.56
C GLU A 46 -0.15 5.78 2.96
N TYR A 47 0.10 5.26 4.16
CA TYR A 47 -0.61 4.07 4.66
C TYR A 47 -2.09 4.33 4.95
N ARG A 48 -2.46 5.53 5.39
CA ARG A 48 -3.86 5.90 5.65
C ARG A 48 -4.67 6.10 4.37
N GLU A 49 -4.01 6.44 3.28
CA GLU A 49 -4.64 6.67 1.98
C GLU A 49 -4.83 5.37 1.18
N LYS A 50 -4.36 4.22 1.68
CA LYS A 50 -4.57 2.90 1.06
C LYS A 50 -5.86 2.27 1.54
N PHE A 51 -6.74 1.94 0.61
CA PHE A 51 -8.03 1.30 0.90
C PHE A 51 -8.40 0.30 -0.19
N TYR A 52 -9.18 -0.71 0.21
CA TYR A 52 -9.79 -1.63 -0.74
C TYR A 52 -10.99 -0.98 -1.41
N GLN A 53 -11.03 -1.04 -2.73
CA GLN A 53 -12.12 -0.48 -3.53
C GLN A 53 -13.23 -1.50 -3.70
N ILE A 54 -14.46 -1.11 -3.39
CA ILE A 54 -15.65 -1.93 -3.57
C ILE A 54 -16.62 -1.22 -4.51
N PRO A 55 -17.07 -1.87 -5.60
CA PRO A 55 -18.02 -1.29 -6.53
C PRO A 55 -19.36 -1.00 -5.86
N LYS A 56 -19.84 0.24 -6.02
CA LYS A 56 -21.17 0.64 -5.53
C LYS A 56 -22.30 -0.21 -6.13
N VAL A 57 -22.07 -0.76 -7.33
CA VAL A 57 -23.01 -1.65 -8.05
C VAL A 57 -23.36 -2.91 -7.25
N PHE A 58 -22.48 -3.36 -6.34
CA PHE A 58 -22.76 -4.50 -5.46
C PHE A 58 -23.89 -4.24 -4.45
N PHE A 59 -24.29 -2.99 -4.28
CA PHE A 59 -25.35 -2.59 -3.36
C PHE A 59 -26.59 -2.06 -4.07
N THR A 60 -26.49 -1.68 -5.35
CA THR A 60 -27.63 -1.13 -6.11
C THR A 60 -28.30 -2.16 -7.01
N ASN A 61 -27.54 -3.06 -7.64
CA ASN A 61 -28.10 -3.97 -8.63
C ASN A 61 -28.68 -5.23 -7.97
N PRO A 62 -29.95 -5.60 -8.23
CA PRO A 62 -30.59 -6.77 -7.63
C PRO A 62 -29.91 -8.10 -7.95
N LYS A 63 -29.11 -8.17 -9.03
CA LYS A 63 -28.29 -9.35 -9.35
C LYS A 63 -27.19 -9.57 -8.31
N TYR A 64 -26.51 -8.52 -7.89
CA TYR A 64 -25.36 -8.57 -6.98
C TYR A 64 -25.74 -8.36 -5.52
N ILE A 65 -26.97 -7.91 -5.24
CA ILE A 65 -27.45 -7.70 -3.87
C ILE A 65 -27.48 -9.01 -3.08
N LYS A 66 -27.68 -10.13 -3.78
CA LYS A 66 -27.71 -11.50 -3.21
C LYS A 66 -26.33 -12.00 -2.77
N LEU A 67 -25.23 -11.36 -3.21
CA LEU A 67 -23.89 -11.73 -2.79
C LEU A 67 -23.71 -11.47 -1.30
N SER A 68 -23.03 -12.38 -0.60
CA SER A 68 -22.65 -12.15 0.78
C SER A 68 -21.71 -10.96 0.89
N ASN A 69 -21.74 -10.27 2.04
CA ASN A 69 -20.80 -9.18 2.30
C ASN A 69 -19.35 -9.66 2.22
N ASP A 70 -19.06 -10.89 2.66
CA ASP A 70 -17.74 -11.50 2.55
C ASP A 70 -17.29 -11.65 1.09
N ALA A 71 -18.19 -12.05 0.19
CA ALA A 71 -17.88 -12.15 -1.24
C ALA A 71 -17.60 -10.77 -1.86
N LYS A 72 -18.35 -9.73 -1.47
CA LYS A 72 -18.12 -8.34 -1.90
C LYS A 72 -16.76 -7.83 -1.43
N MET A 73 -16.40 -8.10 -0.17
CA MET A 73 -15.08 -7.75 0.39
C MET A 73 -13.95 -8.52 -0.31
N ALA A 74 -14.13 -9.82 -0.52
CA ALA A 74 -13.16 -10.67 -1.19
C ALA A 74 -12.87 -10.19 -2.62
N TRP A 75 -13.91 -9.76 -3.35
CA TRP A 75 -13.73 -9.16 -4.67
C TRP A 75 -12.84 -7.91 -4.61
N GLY A 76 -13.05 -7.01 -3.63
CA GLY A 76 -12.24 -5.80 -3.47
C GLY A 76 -10.77 -6.10 -3.16
N ILE A 77 -10.52 -7.09 -2.31
CA ILE A 77 -9.15 -7.55 -1.98
C ILE A 77 -8.47 -8.17 -3.21
N LEU A 78 -9.19 -9.00 -3.97
CA LEU A 78 -8.65 -9.61 -5.18
C LEU A 78 -8.40 -8.57 -6.28
N ARG A 79 -9.25 -7.54 -6.36
CA ARG A 79 -9.09 -6.42 -7.30
C ARG A 79 -7.78 -5.67 -7.09
N ASP A 80 -7.44 -5.35 -5.84
CA ASP A 80 -6.18 -4.69 -5.47
C ASP A 80 -4.95 -5.54 -5.88
N ARG A 81 -5.07 -6.87 -5.82
CA ARG A 81 -3.99 -7.78 -6.21
C ARG A 81 -3.83 -8.01 -7.71
N LEU A 82 -4.65 -7.39 -8.56
CA LEU A 82 -4.48 -7.49 -10.02
C LEU A 82 -3.09 -7.03 -10.47
N ASP A 83 -2.55 -5.99 -9.83
CA ASP A 83 -1.22 -5.47 -10.14
C ASP A 83 -0.12 -6.51 -9.93
N LEU A 84 -0.30 -7.41 -8.94
CA LEU A 84 0.61 -8.53 -8.71
C LEU A 84 0.50 -9.57 -9.83
N SER A 85 -0.71 -9.88 -10.30
CA SER A 85 -0.91 -10.79 -11.43
C SER A 85 -0.28 -10.26 -12.71
N ILE A 86 -0.41 -8.96 -12.98
CA ILE A 86 0.22 -8.30 -14.13
C ILE A 86 1.74 -8.40 -14.03
N LYS A 87 2.32 -8.08 -12.86
CA LYS A 87 3.76 -8.20 -12.62
C LYS A 87 4.27 -9.63 -12.79
N ASN A 88 3.46 -10.63 -12.45
CA ASN A 88 3.78 -12.04 -12.62
C ASN A 88 3.56 -12.55 -14.07
N GLY A 89 3.02 -11.72 -14.97
CA GLY A 89 2.71 -12.13 -16.34
C GLY A 89 1.52 -13.09 -16.45
N TRP A 90 0.61 -13.11 -15.47
CA TRP A 90 -0.59 -13.96 -15.49
C TRP A 90 -1.70 -13.33 -16.34
N VAL A 91 -1.39 -13.22 -17.64
CA VAL A 91 -2.26 -12.66 -18.66
C VAL A 91 -2.40 -13.69 -19.77
N ASP A 92 -3.62 -13.94 -20.22
CA ASP A 92 -3.85 -14.80 -21.37
C ASP A 92 -3.37 -14.10 -22.65
N SER A 93 -2.46 -14.74 -23.39
CA SER A 93 -1.90 -14.20 -24.62
C SER A 93 -2.93 -13.97 -25.72
N LYS A 94 -4.05 -14.71 -25.72
CA LYS A 94 -5.07 -14.63 -26.78
C LYS A 94 -6.10 -13.55 -26.53
N THR A 95 -6.57 -13.41 -25.29
CA THR A 95 -7.66 -12.51 -24.94
C THR A 95 -7.20 -11.26 -24.19
N GLY A 96 -5.98 -11.25 -23.65
CA GLY A 96 -5.49 -10.19 -22.78
C GLY A 96 -6.12 -10.18 -21.38
N ASN A 97 -6.90 -11.21 -21.03
CA ASN A 97 -7.56 -11.31 -19.74
C ASN A 97 -6.57 -11.67 -18.63
N ILE A 98 -6.64 -10.94 -17.52
CA ILE A 98 -5.84 -11.22 -16.32
C ILE A 98 -6.54 -12.32 -15.53
N TYR A 99 -5.79 -13.35 -15.13
CA TYR A 99 -6.31 -14.43 -14.30
C TYR A 99 -5.49 -14.59 -13.01
N PHE A 100 -6.08 -15.31 -12.05
CA PHE A 100 -5.44 -15.59 -10.77
C PHE A 100 -5.12 -17.07 -10.66
N TYR A 101 -3.83 -17.40 -10.55
CA TYR A 101 -3.40 -18.76 -10.26
C TYR A 101 -3.03 -18.90 -8.77
N TYR A 102 -4.04 -19.13 -7.93
CA TYR A 102 -3.85 -19.31 -6.49
C TYR A 102 -4.37 -20.67 -6.00
N LYS A 103 -3.57 -21.34 -5.17
CA LYS A 103 -4.01 -22.47 -4.35
C LYS A 103 -5.03 -21.98 -3.30
N ASN A 104 -5.92 -22.87 -2.86
CA ASN A 104 -6.93 -22.53 -1.85
C ASN A 104 -6.30 -22.08 -0.51
N GLU A 105 -5.11 -22.58 -0.15
CA GLU A 105 -4.35 -22.15 1.03
C GLU A 105 -3.90 -20.68 0.92
N ASN A 106 -3.42 -20.28 -0.25
CA ASN A 106 -3.02 -18.89 -0.50
C ASN A 106 -4.23 -17.95 -0.37
N LEU A 107 -5.38 -18.36 -0.90
CA LEU A 107 -6.63 -17.59 -0.76
C LEU A 107 -7.09 -17.49 0.70
N GLN A 108 -6.92 -18.55 1.49
CA GLN A 108 -7.23 -18.51 2.93
C GLN A 108 -6.36 -17.47 3.65
N ASN A 109 -5.06 -17.42 3.33
CA ASN A 109 -4.15 -16.44 3.92
C ASN A 109 -4.46 -15.01 3.48
N ILE A 110 -4.79 -14.81 2.19
CA ILE A 110 -5.11 -13.48 1.65
C ILE A 110 -6.43 -12.94 2.23
N LEU A 111 -7.46 -13.78 2.30
CA LEU A 111 -8.78 -13.40 2.79
C LEU A 111 -8.93 -13.57 4.30
N ASN A 112 -7.89 -14.09 4.97
CA ASN A 112 -7.87 -14.44 6.39
C ASN A 112 -9.12 -15.22 6.82
N CYS A 113 -9.46 -16.30 6.09
CA CYS A 113 -10.66 -17.08 6.37
C CYS A 113 -10.42 -18.59 6.22
N LYS A 114 -11.31 -19.38 6.83
CA LYS A 114 -11.27 -20.84 6.76
C LYS A 114 -11.55 -21.34 5.35
N LYS A 115 -11.00 -22.51 5.01
CA LYS A 115 -11.18 -23.19 3.72
C LYS A 115 -12.64 -23.25 3.25
N ASP A 116 -13.57 -23.59 4.13
CA ASP A 116 -14.99 -23.71 3.78
C ASP A 116 -15.59 -22.39 3.31
N LYS A 117 -15.17 -21.28 3.96
CA LYS A 117 -15.61 -19.93 3.62
C LYS A 117 -15.01 -19.49 2.28
N VAL A 118 -13.75 -19.82 1.99
CA VAL A 118 -13.15 -19.59 0.67
C VAL A 118 -13.92 -20.34 -0.42
N ILE A 119 -14.28 -21.61 -0.19
CA ILE A 119 -15.05 -22.40 -1.16
C ILE A 119 -16.42 -21.77 -1.40
N LYS A 120 -17.09 -21.31 -0.34
CA LYS A 120 -18.38 -20.61 -0.45
C LYS A 120 -18.26 -19.32 -1.26
N ILE A 121 -17.26 -18.48 -0.94
CA ILE A 121 -17.00 -17.23 -1.68
C ILE A 121 -16.73 -17.51 -3.16
N LYS A 122 -15.92 -18.53 -3.47
CA LYS A 122 -15.66 -18.93 -4.87
C LYS A 122 -16.94 -19.35 -5.59
N LYS A 123 -17.85 -20.06 -4.91
CA LYS A 123 -19.14 -20.45 -5.48
C LYS A 123 -20.09 -19.27 -5.70
N GLU A 124 -20.04 -18.25 -4.84
CA GLU A 124 -20.89 -17.05 -4.96
C GLU A 124 -20.41 -16.10 -6.07
N LEU A 125 -19.09 -16.04 -6.31
CA LEU A 125 -18.50 -15.15 -7.31
C LEU A 125 -18.45 -15.74 -8.73
N ASN A 126 -18.76 -17.03 -8.88
CA ASN A 126 -18.71 -17.76 -10.13
C ASN A 126 -20.10 -17.82 -10.78
#